data_AF-A0A7J2HNC1-F1
#
_entry.id   AF-A0A7J2HNC1-F1
#
_cell.length_a   1.000
_cell.length_b   1.000
_cell.length_c   1.000
_cell.angle_alpha   90.00
_cell.angle_beta   90.00
_cell.angle_gamma   90.00
#
_symmetry.space_group_name_H-M   'P 1'
#
loop_
_entity.id
_entity.type
_entity.pdbx_description
1 polymer ?
#
loop_
_entity_poly.entity_id
_entity_poly.type
_entity_poly.pdbx_seq_one_letter_code
_entity_poly.pdbx_strand_id
1 'polypeptide(L)'
;MVLESLVTPSQMEKTPRDMFYVGFIYSTLGLLLAYWIFGSYSSLAGVFITAMPLVVIMYRVLKLEERKDIEFSIYERYGRPLRRSFLIKEHGRAVSLFIFLFLGMVISYSLWSTILPEDVINRLFGSQIETIEAITVKAMGNAIDPDNVLVSILYNNFKVLMFCIVFSFLYGSGAIFILTWNASVIGVAVGSIIRNSLINYGKLDKFSFLYNYFGSFSISLGYAVHGIPEIAAYFIGALGGGIISVA
;
A
#
# COMPACT_ATOMS: atom_id res chain seq x y z
N MET A 1 -11.64 0.14 -21.52
CA MET A 1 -10.25 -0.38 -21.59
C MET A 1 -10.25 -1.89 -21.38
N VAL A 2 -9.28 -2.64 -21.92
CA VAL A 2 -9.24 -4.12 -21.77
C VAL A 2 -9.19 -4.56 -20.29
N LEU A 3 -8.59 -3.75 -19.42
CA LEU A 3 -8.60 -3.95 -17.95
C LEU A 3 -10.01 -3.80 -17.33
N GLU A 4 -10.90 -3.06 -17.99
CA GLU A 4 -12.28 -2.84 -17.52
C GLU A 4 -13.19 -4.07 -17.67
N SER A 5 -12.87 -4.98 -18.59
CA SER A 5 -13.64 -6.22 -18.75
C SER A 5 -13.14 -7.36 -17.87
N LEU A 6 -11.92 -7.26 -17.32
CA LEU A 6 -11.31 -8.33 -16.53
C LEU A 6 -11.75 -8.30 -15.06
N VAL A 7 -12.23 -7.15 -14.56
CA VAL A 7 -12.45 -6.95 -13.13
C VAL A 7 -13.78 -6.25 -12.85
N THR A 8 -14.73 -7.02 -12.31
CA THR A 8 -16.05 -6.52 -11.90
C THR A 8 -16.00 -6.08 -10.43
N PRO A 9 -16.28 -4.81 -10.08
CA PRO A 9 -16.21 -4.30 -8.70
C PRO A 9 -17.07 -5.08 -7.71
N SER A 10 -18.29 -5.47 -8.12
CA SER A 10 -19.21 -6.24 -7.28
C SER A 10 -18.75 -7.67 -6.99
N GLN A 11 -17.85 -8.22 -7.81
CA GLN A 11 -17.23 -9.51 -7.56
C GLN A 11 -16.04 -9.34 -6.60
N MET A 12 -15.21 -8.30 -6.78
CA MET A 12 -14.04 -8.03 -5.92
C MET A 12 -14.41 -7.82 -4.45
N GLU A 13 -15.51 -7.12 -4.16
CA GLU A 13 -15.94 -6.91 -2.77
C GLU A 13 -16.42 -8.19 -2.08
N LYS A 14 -16.86 -9.19 -2.86
CA LYS A 14 -17.26 -10.49 -2.34
C LYS A 14 -16.06 -11.37 -2.05
N THR A 15 -14.96 -11.19 -2.77
CA THR A 15 -13.69 -11.89 -2.55
C THR A 15 -12.50 -10.93 -2.39
N PRO A 16 -12.46 -10.11 -1.30
CA PRO A 16 -11.39 -9.10 -1.10
C PRO A 16 -9.98 -9.68 -1.15
N ARG A 17 -9.83 -10.95 -0.77
CA ARG A 17 -8.54 -11.67 -0.76
C ARG A 17 -7.91 -11.81 -2.14
N ASP A 18 -8.72 -11.87 -3.21
CA ASP A 18 -8.21 -12.03 -4.57
C ASP A 18 -7.41 -10.80 -5.03
N MET A 19 -7.67 -9.64 -4.41
CA MET A 19 -6.92 -8.41 -4.68
C MET A 19 -5.46 -8.49 -4.26
N PHE A 20 -5.12 -9.40 -3.34
CA PHE A 20 -3.73 -9.68 -3.03
C PHE A 20 -2.95 -10.08 -4.29
N TYR A 21 -3.50 -11.00 -5.08
CA TYR A 21 -2.86 -11.44 -6.32
C TYR A 21 -2.82 -10.34 -7.37
N VAL A 22 -3.88 -9.53 -7.47
CA VAL A 22 -3.90 -8.36 -8.36
C VAL A 22 -2.78 -7.39 -8.02
N GLY A 23 -2.63 -7.04 -6.75
CA GLY A 23 -1.57 -6.16 -6.26
C GLY A 23 -0.18 -6.73 -6.52
N PHE A 24 0.00 -8.02 -6.26
CA PHE A 24 1.27 -8.72 -6.51
C PHE A 24 1.65 -8.74 -7.99
N ILE A 25 0.72 -9.10 -8.87
CA ILE A 25 0.95 -9.22 -10.31
C ILE A 25 1.20 -7.84 -10.93
N TYR A 26 0.38 -6.84 -10.63
CA TYR A 26 0.52 -5.51 -11.24
C TYR A 26 1.77 -4.78 -10.78
N SER A 27 2.18 -4.93 -9.51
CA SER A 27 3.46 -4.39 -9.04
C SER A 27 4.66 -5.10 -9.67
N THR A 28 4.59 -6.43 -9.81
CA THR A 28 5.63 -7.20 -10.52
C THR A 28 5.76 -6.74 -11.98
N LEU A 29 4.64 -6.63 -12.70
CA LEU A 29 4.62 -6.14 -14.08
C LEU A 29 5.12 -4.70 -14.18
N GLY A 30 4.73 -3.84 -13.24
CA GLY A 30 5.18 -2.45 -13.20
C GLY A 30 6.69 -2.32 -13.04
N LEU A 31 7.30 -3.13 -12.16
CA LEU A 31 8.77 -3.19 -12.01
C LEU A 31 9.46 -3.69 -13.28
N LEU A 32 8.97 -4.79 -13.86
CA LEU A 32 9.56 -5.38 -15.06
C LEU A 32 9.52 -4.39 -16.24
N LEU A 33 8.38 -3.75 -16.45
CA LEU A 33 8.20 -2.76 -17.51
C LEU A 33 9.05 -1.51 -17.25
N ALA A 34 9.13 -1.05 -16.00
CA ALA A 34 9.96 0.09 -15.65
C ALA A 34 11.44 -0.17 -15.94
N TYR A 35 11.97 -1.31 -15.48
CA TYR A 35 13.34 -1.71 -15.73
C TYR A 35 13.67 -1.75 -17.23
N TRP A 36 12.77 -2.32 -18.03
CA TRP A 36 13.00 -2.50 -19.45
C TRP A 36 12.91 -1.19 -20.25
N ILE A 37 11.99 -0.30 -19.90
CA ILE A 37 11.65 0.87 -20.71
C ILE A 37 12.35 2.14 -20.22
N PHE A 38 12.39 2.38 -18.90
CA PHE A 38 12.70 3.69 -18.33
C PHE A 38 14.12 3.82 -17.79
N GLY A 39 14.87 2.73 -17.77
CA GLY A 39 16.29 2.74 -17.49
C GLY A 39 16.64 3.43 -16.15
N SER A 40 17.31 4.58 -16.17
CA SER A 40 17.70 5.30 -14.95
C SER A 40 16.52 5.92 -14.19
N TYR A 41 15.36 6.07 -14.84
CA TYR A 41 14.14 6.61 -14.24
C TYR A 41 13.18 5.51 -13.75
N SER A 42 13.64 4.25 -13.74
CA SER A 42 12.81 3.08 -13.43
C SER A 42 12.15 3.12 -12.04
N SER A 43 12.77 3.80 -11.07
CA SER A 43 12.26 3.83 -9.69
C SER A 43 10.87 4.47 -9.56
N LEU A 44 10.73 5.74 -9.95
CA LEU A 44 9.42 6.40 -9.93
C LEU A 44 8.49 5.88 -11.04
N ALA A 45 9.05 5.52 -12.20
CA ALA A 45 8.28 4.97 -13.32
C ALA A 45 7.59 3.65 -12.95
N GLY A 46 8.24 2.77 -12.19
CA GLY A 46 7.66 1.50 -11.73
C GLY A 46 6.44 1.70 -10.83
N VAL A 47 6.50 2.68 -9.93
CA VAL A 47 5.35 3.08 -9.09
C VAL A 47 4.21 3.58 -9.97
N PHE A 48 4.50 4.44 -10.94
CA PHE A 48 3.50 5.02 -11.82
C PHE A 48 2.81 3.97 -12.71
N ILE A 49 3.59 3.08 -13.35
CA ILE A 49 3.06 1.99 -14.18
C ILE A 49 2.21 1.04 -13.35
N THR A 50 2.62 0.75 -12.11
CA THR A 50 1.83 -0.06 -11.18
C THR A 50 0.51 0.63 -10.81
N ALA A 51 0.55 1.94 -10.55
CA ALA A 51 -0.62 2.70 -10.14
C ALA A 51 -1.67 2.84 -11.25
N MET A 52 -1.27 2.97 -12.52
CA MET A 52 -2.18 3.16 -13.66
C MET A 52 -3.39 2.21 -13.70
N PRO A 53 -3.22 0.87 -13.71
CA PRO A 53 -4.37 -0.04 -13.70
C PRO A 53 -5.16 0.02 -12.38
N LEU A 54 -4.49 0.35 -11.27
CA LEU A 54 -5.11 0.44 -9.95
C LEU A 54 -5.97 1.71 -9.79
N VAL A 55 -5.67 2.79 -10.50
CA VAL A 55 -6.52 3.99 -10.62
C VAL A 55 -7.90 3.59 -11.15
N VAL A 56 -7.95 2.76 -12.20
CA VAL A 56 -9.21 2.28 -12.79
C VAL A 56 -10.00 1.44 -11.78
N ILE A 57 -9.32 0.56 -11.04
CA ILE A 57 -9.93 -0.24 -9.97
C ILE A 57 -10.49 0.65 -8.87
N MET A 58 -9.70 1.60 -8.38
CA MET A 58 -10.10 2.50 -7.30
C MET A 58 -11.30 3.36 -7.72
N TYR A 59 -11.26 3.96 -8.91
CA TYR A 59 -12.37 4.73 -9.46
C TYR A 59 -13.68 3.92 -9.49
N ARG A 60 -13.60 2.65 -9.90
CA ARG A 60 -14.77 1.78 -9.97
C ARG A 60 -15.32 1.41 -8.60
N VAL A 61 -14.46 1.18 -7.61
CA VAL A 61 -14.87 0.93 -6.23
C VAL A 61 -15.53 2.19 -5.65
N LEU A 62 -14.93 3.37 -5.85
CA LEU A 62 -15.52 4.65 -5.42
C LEU A 62 -16.93 4.85 -5.99
N LYS A 63 -17.10 4.64 -7.29
CA LYS A 63 -18.41 4.75 -7.96
C LYS A 63 -19.43 3.73 -7.46
N LEU A 64 -18.98 2.55 -7.04
CA LEU A 64 -19.84 1.52 -6.48
C LEU A 64 -20.25 1.87 -5.04
N GLU A 65 -19.34 2.39 -4.24
CA GLU A 65 -19.63 2.87 -2.88
C GLU A 65 -20.58 4.06 -2.89
N GLU A 66 -20.37 5.04 -3.77
CA GLU A 66 -21.28 6.18 -3.97
C GLU A 66 -22.72 5.74 -4.29
N ARG A 67 -22.88 4.73 -5.17
CA ARG A 67 -24.20 4.18 -5.49
C ARG A 67 -24.89 3.57 -4.29
N LYS A 68 -24.15 2.85 -3.44
CA LYS A 68 -24.70 2.27 -2.20
C LYS A 68 -25.12 3.36 -1.22
N ASP A 69 -24.36 4.44 -1.11
CA ASP A 69 -24.71 5.58 -0.27
C ASP A 69 -25.97 6.29 -0.75
N ILE A 70 -26.12 6.48 -2.06
CA ILE A 70 -27.34 7.03 -2.67
C ILE A 70 -28.53 6.11 -2.40
N GLU A 71 -28.42 4.81 -2.68
CA GLU A 71 -29.48 3.84 -2.42
C GLU A 71 -29.91 3.85 -0.95
N PHE A 72 -28.95 3.87 -0.01
CA PHE A 72 -29.22 3.96 1.42
C PHE A 72 -30.00 5.24 1.77
N SER A 73 -29.58 6.40 1.25
CA SER A 73 -30.25 7.69 1.50
C SER A 73 -31.71 7.70 1.00
N ILE A 74 -31.98 7.02 -0.13
CA ILE A 74 -33.32 6.86 -0.67
C ILE A 74 -34.18 5.99 0.26
N TYR A 75 -33.69 4.82 0.69
CA TYR A 75 -34.46 3.96 1.59
C TYR A 75 -34.77 4.61 2.93
N GLU A 76 -33.82 5.38 3.48
CA GLU A 76 -34.00 6.15 4.71
C GLU A 76 -35.11 7.20 4.54
N ARG A 77 -35.12 7.93 3.40
CA ARG A 77 -36.17 8.91 3.05
C ARG A 77 -37.56 8.29 2.91
N TYR A 78 -37.68 7.05 2.43
CA TYR A 78 -38.95 6.34 2.28
C TYR A 78 -39.40 5.57 3.53
N GLY A 79 -38.79 5.83 4.70
CA GLY A 79 -39.23 5.28 5.98
C GLY A 79 -38.92 3.80 6.18
N ARG A 80 -37.96 3.23 5.42
CA ARG A 80 -37.40 1.90 5.68
C ARG A 80 -36.02 2.05 6.32
N PRO A 81 -35.93 2.21 7.65
CA PRO A 81 -34.64 2.42 8.31
C PRO A 81 -33.75 1.18 8.11
N LEU A 82 -32.72 1.30 7.27
CA LEU A 82 -31.64 0.33 7.23
C LEU A 82 -30.76 0.51 8.47
N ARG A 83 -30.32 -0.61 9.05
CA ARG A 83 -29.43 -0.59 10.21
C ARG A 83 -28.13 0.10 9.82
N ARG A 84 -27.69 1.15 10.55
CA ARG A 84 -26.41 1.86 10.32
C ARG A 84 -25.18 0.92 10.25
N SER A 85 -25.25 -0.20 10.95
CA SER A 85 -24.26 -1.30 10.88
C SER A 85 -24.10 -1.91 9.49
N PHE A 86 -25.10 -1.82 8.62
CA PHE A 86 -25.03 -2.27 7.22
C PHE A 86 -24.06 -1.40 6.43
N LEU A 87 -24.16 -0.07 6.56
CA LEU A 87 -23.29 0.88 5.86
C LEU A 87 -21.81 0.72 6.24
N ILE A 88 -21.54 0.60 7.56
CA ILE A 88 -20.18 0.35 8.07
C ILE A 88 -19.61 -0.97 7.54
N LYS A 89 -20.46 -2.00 7.40
CA LYS A 89 -20.06 -3.30 6.87
C LYS A 89 -19.72 -3.24 5.38
N GLU A 90 -20.46 -2.45 4.60
CA GLU A 90 -20.20 -2.27 3.17
C GLU A 90 -18.89 -1.50 2.94
N HIS A 91 -18.69 -0.34 3.59
CA HIS A 91 -17.41 0.37 3.52
C HIS A 91 -16.24 -0.49 4.03
N GLY A 92 -16.48 -1.32 5.06
CA GLY A 92 -15.47 -2.26 5.56
C GLY A 92 -15.01 -3.29 4.52
N ARG A 93 -15.87 -3.67 3.56
CA ARG A 93 -15.49 -4.55 2.44
C ARG A 93 -14.62 -3.81 1.43
N ALA A 94 -14.97 -2.57 1.08
CA ALA A 94 -14.16 -1.74 0.19
C ALA A 94 -12.77 -1.47 0.80
N VAL A 95 -12.70 -1.15 2.09
CA VAL A 95 -11.42 -0.99 2.81
C VAL A 95 -10.64 -2.31 2.82
N SER A 96 -11.29 -3.44 3.10
CA SER A 96 -10.62 -4.75 3.09
C SER A 96 -10.03 -5.11 1.72
N LEU A 97 -10.75 -4.83 0.64
CA LEU A 97 -10.32 -5.03 -0.75
C LEU A 97 -8.99 -4.29 -1.00
N PHE A 98 -8.93 -3.03 -0.58
CA PHE A 98 -7.75 -2.20 -0.74
C PHE A 98 -6.57 -2.60 0.18
N ILE A 99 -6.84 -3.07 1.40
CA ILE A 99 -5.81 -3.62 2.29
C ILE A 99 -5.16 -4.86 1.64
N PHE A 100 -5.94 -5.80 1.09
CA PHE A 100 -5.38 -6.97 0.41
C PHE A 100 -4.57 -6.58 -0.83
N LEU A 101 -5.07 -5.62 -1.62
CA LEU A 101 -4.32 -5.05 -2.75
C LEU A 101 -2.96 -4.49 -2.30
N PHE A 102 -2.95 -3.70 -1.23
CA PHE A 102 -1.75 -3.10 -0.65
C PHE A 102 -0.75 -4.17 -0.17
N LEU A 103 -1.23 -5.18 0.56
CA LEU A 103 -0.40 -6.29 1.02
C LEU A 103 0.23 -7.06 -0.15
N GLY A 104 -0.53 -7.27 -1.23
CA GLY A 104 -0.02 -7.89 -2.46
C GLY A 104 1.15 -7.11 -3.07
N MET A 105 1.02 -5.78 -3.13
CA MET A 105 2.10 -4.89 -3.58
C MET A 105 3.32 -4.95 -2.67
N VAL A 106 3.14 -4.86 -1.34
CA VAL A 106 4.25 -4.92 -0.36
C VAL A 106 5.04 -6.23 -0.49
N ILE A 107 4.34 -7.37 -0.59
CA ILE A 107 4.99 -8.68 -0.73
C ILE A 107 5.75 -8.80 -2.06
N SER A 108 5.19 -8.29 -3.15
CA SER A 108 5.88 -8.25 -4.45
C SER A 108 7.15 -7.39 -4.40
N TYR A 109 7.05 -6.15 -3.89
CA TYR A 109 8.21 -5.26 -3.75
C TYR A 109 9.27 -5.84 -2.81
N SER A 110 8.86 -6.47 -1.71
CA SER A 110 9.75 -7.16 -0.77
C SER A 110 10.45 -8.36 -1.40
N LEU A 111 9.72 -9.19 -2.17
CA LEU A 111 10.30 -10.31 -2.90
C LEU A 111 11.39 -9.83 -3.87
N TRP A 112 11.06 -8.87 -4.74
CA TRP A 112 11.98 -8.39 -5.77
C TRP A 112 13.20 -7.66 -5.18
N SER A 113 13.01 -6.86 -4.13
CA SER A 113 14.14 -6.22 -3.42
C SER A 113 15.02 -7.19 -2.63
N THR A 114 14.52 -8.39 -2.32
CA THR A 114 15.31 -9.44 -1.66
C THR A 114 16.17 -10.22 -2.65
N ILE A 115 15.60 -10.59 -3.81
CA ILE A 115 16.23 -11.57 -4.72
C ILE A 115 17.06 -10.96 -5.84
N LEU A 116 16.81 -9.70 -6.21
CA LEU A 116 17.49 -9.07 -7.35
C LEU A 116 18.94 -8.67 -7.02
N PRO A 117 19.80 -8.56 -8.04
CA PRO A 117 21.14 -7.99 -7.89
C PRO A 117 21.11 -6.52 -7.44
N GLU A 118 22.17 -6.08 -6.77
CA GLU A 118 22.24 -4.75 -6.15
C GLU A 118 22.17 -3.60 -7.16
N ASP A 119 22.80 -3.76 -8.33
CA ASP A 119 22.74 -2.80 -9.42
C ASP A 119 21.31 -2.63 -9.95
N VAL A 120 20.55 -3.74 -10.04
CA VAL A 120 19.15 -3.73 -10.46
C VAL A 120 18.27 -3.11 -9.38
N ILE A 121 18.52 -3.41 -8.10
CA ILE A 121 17.81 -2.83 -6.96
C ILE A 121 18.00 -1.31 -6.93
N ASN A 122 19.23 -0.82 -7.01
CA ASN A 122 19.50 0.63 -6.98
C ASN A 122 18.81 1.36 -8.14
N ARG A 123 18.72 0.71 -9.30
CA ARG A 123 18.01 1.25 -10.47
C ARG A 123 16.48 1.25 -10.32
N LEU A 124 15.92 0.16 -9.79
CA LEU A 124 14.47 -0.02 -9.63
C LEU A 124 13.89 0.64 -8.37
N PHE A 125 14.71 0.85 -7.35
CA PHE A 125 14.26 1.25 -6.02
C PHE A 125 15.04 2.43 -5.43
N GLY A 126 15.87 3.11 -6.23
CA GLY A 126 16.72 4.20 -5.75
C GLY A 126 15.98 5.26 -4.93
N SER A 127 14.84 5.78 -5.43
CA SER A 127 14.07 6.79 -4.69
C SER A 127 13.40 6.24 -3.43
N GLN A 128 13.05 4.95 -3.40
CA GLN A 128 12.55 4.27 -2.20
C GLN A 128 13.67 4.13 -1.16
N ILE A 129 14.88 3.75 -1.58
CA ILE A 129 16.06 3.62 -0.71
C ILE A 129 16.41 4.97 -0.09
N GLU A 130 16.50 6.04 -0.89
CA GLU A 130 16.72 7.41 -0.41
C GLU A 130 15.68 7.83 0.65
N THR A 131 14.41 7.46 0.43
CA THR A 131 13.33 7.74 1.38
C THR A 131 13.52 6.98 2.69
N ILE A 132 13.91 5.71 2.63
CA ILE A 132 14.18 4.87 3.82
C ILE A 132 15.35 5.44 4.62
N GLU A 133 16.43 5.84 3.95
CA GLU A 133 17.59 6.46 4.58
C GLU A 133 17.21 7.78 5.28
N ALA A 134 16.45 8.64 4.60
CA ALA A 134 15.98 9.91 5.17
C ALA A 134 15.11 9.71 6.44
N ILE A 135 14.24 8.70 6.45
CA ILE A 135 13.42 8.36 7.63
C ILE A 135 14.30 7.81 8.76
N THR A 136 15.27 6.95 8.45
CA THR A 136 16.13 6.29 9.42
C THR A 136 17.06 7.29 10.11
N VAL A 137 17.69 8.19 9.34
CA VAL A 137 18.55 9.26 9.88
C VAL A 137 17.75 10.20 10.80
N LYS A 138 16.53 10.55 10.42
CA LYS A 138 15.64 11.38 11.25
C LYS A 138 15.23 10.67 12.55
N ALA A 139 15.02 9.37 12.52
CA ALA A 139 14.71 8.57 13.71
C ALA A 139 15.91 8.44 14.65
N MET A 140 17.13 8.22 14.12
CA MET A 140 18.35 8.11 14.92
C MET A 140 18.79 9.44 15.53
N GLY A 141 18.57 10.57 14.83
CA GLY A 141 18.87 11.91 15.34
C GLY A 141 17.96 12.38 16.49
N ASN A 142 16.76 11.80 16.61
CA ASN A 142 15.78 12.09 17.69
C ASN A 142 15.71 11.00 18.77
N ALA A 143 16.53 9.96 18.71
CA ALA A 143 16.48 8.82 19.64
C ALA A 143 16.86 9.16 21.09
N ILE A 144 17.30 10.38 21.36
CA ILE A 144 17.64 10.87 22.71
C ILE A 144 16.38 11.33 23.48
N ASP A 145 15.23 11.52 22.80
CA ASP A 145 13.98 11.98 23.42
C ASP A 145 12.78 11.09 23.02
N PRO A 146 12.34 10.15 23.88
CA PRO A 146 11.25 9.21 23.59
C PRO A 146 9.92 9.87 23.21
N ASP A 147 9.62 11.05 23.77
CA ASP A 147 8.37 11.78 23.51
C ASP A 147 8.34 12.33 22.07
N ASN A 148 9.49 12.66 21.50
CA ASN A 148 9.61 13.16 20.13
C ASN A 148 9.51 12.06 19.06
N VAL A 149 9.83 10.81 19.40
CA VAL A 149 9.75 9.69 18.43
C VAL A 149 8.30 9.40 18.05
N LEU A 150 7.39 9.27 19.02
CA LEU A 150 5.98 8.99 18.76
C LEU A 150 5.31 10.12 17.96
N VAL A 151 5.56 11.38 18.33
CA VAL A 151 5.04 12.55 17.62
C VAL A 151 5.57 12.60 16.18
N SER A 152 6.84 12.25 15.96
CA SER A 152 7.43 12.23 14.61
C SER A 152 6.80 11.17 13.71
N ILE A 153 6.50 9.97 14.25
CA ILE A 153 5.82 8.89 13.53
C ILE A 153 4.40 9.32 13.20
N LEU A 154 3.66 9.86 14.18
CA LEU A 154 2.29 10.33 13.99
C LEU A 154 2.22 11.45 12.95
N TYR A 155 3.12 12.42 13.00
CA TYR A 155 3.18 13.52 12.02
C TYR A 155 3.42 13.01 10.59
N ASN A 156 4.34 12.07 10.41
CA ASN A 156 4.61 11.46 9.10
C ASN A 156 3.36 10.73 8.58
N ASN A 157 2.70 9.96 9.43
CA ASN A 157 1.47 9.25 9.10
C ASN A 157 0.33 10.20 8.72
N PHE A 158 0.14 11.26 9.51
CA PHE A 158 -0.88 12.26 9.26
C PHE A 158 -0.64 13.02 7.95
N LYS A 159 0.62 13.26 7.60
CA LYS A 159 1.00 13.84 6.31
C LYS A 159 0.57 12.94 5.14
N VAL A 160 0.82 11.62 5.23
CA VAL A 160 0.39 10.66 4.20
C VAL A 160 -1.13 10.58 4.12
N LEU A 161 -1.83 10.54 5.26
CA LEU A 161 -3.30 10.58 5.32
C LEU A 161 -3.86 11.83 4.62
N MET A 162 -3.30 13.01 4.93
CA MET A 162 -3.73 14.27 4.32
C MET A 162 -3.50 14.28 2.81
N PHE A 163 -2.35 13.76 2.35
CA PHE A 163 -2.13 13.61 0.90
C PHE A 163 -3.12 12.65 0.27
N CYS A 164 -3.45 11.53 0.91
CA CYS A 164 -4.46 10.59 0.41
C CYS A 164 -5.82 11.28 0.27
N ILE A 165 -6.27 12.02 1.28
CA ILE A 165 -7.54 12.76 1.25
C ILE A 165 -7.53 13.79 0.11
N VAL A 166 -6.51 14.65 0.04
CA VAL A 166 -6.42 15.72 -0.95
C VAL A 166 -6.30 15.17 -2.37
N PHE A 167 -5.49 14.14 -2.60
CA PHE A 167 -5.35 13.54 -3.93
C PHE A 167 -6.61 12.80 -4.37
N SER A 168 -7.30 12.14 -3.44
CA SER A 168 -8.59 11.52 -3.74
C SER A 168 -9.64 12.59 -4.04
N PHE A 169 -9.63 13.70 -3.30
CA PHE A 169 -10.54 14.82 -3.53
C PHE A 169 -10.31 15.55 -4.85
N LEU A 170 -9.05 15.79 -5.23
CA LEU A 170 -8.73 16.54 -6.46
C LEU A 170 -8.78 15.68 -7.73
N TYR A 171 -8.42 14.40 -7.62
CA TYR A 171 -8.24 13.51 -8.77
C TYR A 171 -9.10 12.25 -8.71
N GLY A 172 -10.09 12.18 -7.81
CA GLY A 172 -10.97 11.04 -7.58
C GLY A 172 -10.22 9.82 -7.03
N SER A 173 -9.56 9.08 -7.90
CA SER A 173 -8.76 7.88 -7.56
C SER A 173 -7.26 8.18 -7.33
N GLY A 174 -6.89 9.45 -7.16
CA GLY A 174 -5.48 9.88 -7.06
C GLY A 174 -4.72 9.31 -5.86
N ALA A 175 -5.42 8.97 -4.76
CA ALA A 175 -4.78 8.43 -3.57
C ALA A 175 -4.07 7.08 -3.81
N ILE A 176 -4.51 6.31 -4.82
CA ILE A 176 -3.89 5.01 -5.12
C ILE A 176 -2.41 5.17 -5.50
N PHE A 177 -2.03 6.28 -6.14
CA PHE A 177 -0.65 6.55 -6.48
C PHE A 177 0.23 6.73 -5.22
N ILE A 178 -0.27 7.50 -4.25
CA ILE A 178 0.39 7.71 -2.96
C ILE A 178 0.52 6.38 -2.20
N LEU A 179 -0.50 5.54 -2.27
CA LEU A 179 -0.52 4.24 -1.60
C LEU A 179 0.37 3.21 -2.29
N THR A 180 0.46 3.21 -3.63
CA THR A 180 1.44 2.41 -4.36
C THR A 180 2.87 2.84 -4.04
N TRP A 181 3.12 4.15 -3.93
CA TRP A 181 4.41 4.67 -3.47
C TRP A 181 4.73 4.17 -2.06
N ASN A 182 3.81 4.33 -1.11
CA ASN A 182 4.00 3.88 0.28
C ASN A 182 4.24 2.36 0.36
N ALA A 183 3.49 1.55 -0.40
CA ALA A 183 3.70 0.11 -0.51
C ALA A 183 5.10 -0.24 -1.02
N SER A 184 5.63 0.52 -1.99
CA SER A 184 6.99 0.32 -2.52
C SER A 184 8.07 0.61 -1.48
N VAL A 185 7.92 1.69 -0.70
CA VAL A 185 8.86 2.05 0.37
C VAL A 185 8.87 0.97 1.45
N ILE A 186 7.70 0.54 1.91
CA ILE A 186 7.60 -0.53 2.93
C ILE A 186 8.15 -1.85 2.39
N GLY A 187 7.78 -2.23 1.16
CA GLY A 187 8.25 -3.48 0.55
C GLY A 187 9.77 -3.51 0.42
N VAL A 188 10.40 -2.42 -0.05
CA VAL A 188 11.86 -2.31 -0.14
C VAL A 188 12.50 -2.37 1.24
N ALA A 189 11.97 -1.66 2.25
CA ALA A 189 12.50 -1.73 3.61
C ALA A 189 12.49 -3.17 4.17
N VAL A 190 11.38 -3.88 4.02
CA VAL A 190 11.25 -5.28 4.44
C VAL A 190 12.23 -6.17 3.67
N GLY A 191 12.32 -6.02 2.35
CA GLY A 191 13.23 -6.83 1.54
C GLY A 191 14.71 -6.57 1.84
N SER A 192 15.09 -5.32 2.11
CA SER A 192 16.44 -4.95 2.55
C SER A 192 16.79 -5.57 3.90
N ILE A 193 15.86 -5.59 4.87
CA ILE A 193 16.05 -6.27 6.16
C ILE A 193 16.29 -7.76 5.94
N ILE A 194 15.44 -8.43 5.15
CA ILE A 194 15.58 -9.87 4.86
C ILE A 194 16.92 -10.15 4.15
N ARG A 195 17.26 -9.37 3.12
CA ARG A 195 18.52 -9.50 2.36
C ARG A 195 19.74 -9.35 3.27
N ASN A 196 19.77 -8.32 4.11
CA ASN A 196 20.87 -8.07 5.04
C ASN A 196 21.04 -9.22 6.04
N SER A 197 19.94 -9.77 6.54
CA SER A 197 19.97 -10.94 7.41
C SER A 197 20.49 -12.19 6.69
N LEU A 198 20.10 -12.41 5.44
CA LEU A 198 20.64 -13.51 4.63
C LEU A 198 22.15 -13.38 4.41
N ILE A 199 22.64 -12.17 4.12
CA ILE A 199 24.07 -11.91 3.90
C ILE A 199 24.88 -12.10 5.19
N ASN A 200 24.41 -11.52 6.30
CA ASN A 200 25.13 -11.52 7.58
C ASN A 200 25.12 -12.90 8.25
N TYR A 201 24.02 -13.65 8.14
CA TYR A 201 23.84 -14.92 8.84
C TYR A 201 24.01 -16.14 7.94
N GLY A 202 24.07 -15.98 6.62
CA GLY A 202 24.16 -17.09 5.66
C GLY A 202 25.45 -17.92 5.74
N LYS A 203 26.48 -17.41 6.42
CA LYS A 203 27.74 -18.14 6.68
C LYS A 203 27.76 -18.86 8.04
N LEU A 204 26.73 -18.67 8.86
CA LEU A 204 26.62 -19.33 10.16
C LEU A 204 26.08 -20.75 10.01
N ASP A 205 26.33 -21.56 11.02
CA ASP A 205 25.73 -22.87 11.25
C ASP A 205 24.19 -22.80 11.23
N LYS A 206 23.55 -23.88 10.75
CA LYS A 206 22.11 -23.92 10.42
C LYS A 206 21.20 -23.46 11.55
N PHE A 207 21.56 -23.74 12.81
CA PHE A 207 20.77 -23.36 13.98
C PHE A 207 20.86 -21.85 14.26
N SER A 208 22.06 -21.28 14.17
CA SER A 208 22.35 -19.86 14.29
C SER A 208 21.73 -19.05 13.14
N PHE A 209 21.71 -19.62 11.93
CA PHE A 209 20.98 -19.04 10.79
C PHE A 209 19.48 -18.96 11.06
N LEU A 210 18.84 -20.06 11.49
CA LEU A 210 17.40 -20.08 11.76
C LEU A 210 17.01 -19.09 12.87
N TYR A 211 17.76 -19.04 13.97
CA TYR A 211 17.50 -18.11 15.07
C TYR A 211 17.52 -16.64 14.62
N ASN A 212 18.56 -16.23 13.90
CA ASN A 212 18.71 -14.86 13.43
C ASN A 212 17.73 -14.53 12.28
N TYR A 213 17.41 -15.51 11.43
CA TYR A 213 16.40 -15.36 10.38
C TYR A 213 15.00 -15.12 10.97
N PHE A 214 14.58 -15.92 11.96
CA PHE A 214 13.29 -15.72 12.63
C PHE A 214 13.22 -14.43 13.47
N GLY A 215 14.35 -13.99 14.04
CA GLY A 215 14.45 -12.67 14.68
C GLY A 215 14.24 -11.52 13.69
N SER A 216 14.90 -11.58 12.54
CA SER A 216 14.77 -10.57 11.46
C SER A 216 13.37 -10.55 10.85
N PHE A 217 12.76 -11.73 10.72
CA PHE A 217 11.37 -11.88 10.30
C PHE A 217 10.40 -11.28 11.32
N SER A 218 10.67 -11.44 12.62
CA SER A 218 9.84 -10.84 13.69
C SER A 218 9.88 -9.31 13.68
N ILE A 219 11.05 -8.70 13.42
CA ILE A 219 11.19 -7.25 13.23
C ILE A 219 10.40 -6.80 11.99
N SER A 220 10.48 -7.57 10.90
CA SER A 220 9.70 -7.32 9.68
C SER A 220 8.19 -7.43 9.92
N LEU A 221 7.76 -8.33 10.81
CA LEU A 221 6.38 -8.47 11.25
C LEU A 221 5.90 -7.25 12.07
N GLY A 222 6.81 -6.57 12.77
CA GLY A 222 6.53 -5.32 13.48
C GLY A 222 5.99 -4.23 12.55
N TYR A 223 6.52 -4.14 11.32
CA TYR A 223 5.97 -3.24 10.30
C TYR A 223 4.53 -3.61 9.88
N ALA A 224 4.17 -4.90 9.92
CA ALA A 224 2.83 -5.35 9.55
C ALA A 224 1.78 -5.06 10.65
N VAL A 225 2.16 -5.18 11.94
CA VAL A 225 1.24 -4.94 13.07
C VAL A 225 0.81 -3.47 13.14
N HIS A 226 1.71 -2.52 12.86
CA HIS A 226 1.39 -1.10 12.78
C HIS A 226 0.89 -0.66 11.40
N GLY A 227 1.37 -1.32 10.33
CA GLY A 227 1.01 -0.99 8.96
C GLY A 227 -0.45 -1.24 8.62
N ILE A 228 -1.09 -2.31 9.13
CA ILE A 228 -2.50 -2.58 8.78
C ILE A 228 -3.44 -1.47 9.29
N PRO A 229 -3.38 -1.04 10.57
CA PRO A 229 -4.17 0.10 11.05
C PRO A 229 -3.90 1.40 10.29
N GLU A 230 -2.63 1.69 10.01
CA GLU A 230 -2.18 2.87 9.26
C GLU A 230 -2.80 2.90 7.84
N ILE A 231 -2.66 1.82 7.10
CA ILE A 231 -3.17 1.69 5.73
C ILE A 231 -4.70 1.71 5.70
N ALA A 232 -5.35 1.10 6.69
CA ALA A 232 -6.80 1.19 6.83
C ALA A 232 -7.24 2.66 6.99
N ALA A 233 -6.56 3.45 7.81
CA ALA A 233 -6.86 4.87 7.99
C ALA A 233 -6.66 5.66 6.68
N TYR A 234 -5.60 5.37 5.92
CA TYR A 234 -5.37 6.03 4.63
C TYR A 234 -6.45 5.71 3.60
N PHE A 235 -6.89 4.45 3.51
CA PHE A 235 -7.96 4.07 2.60
C PHE A 235 -9.31 4.65 3.03
N ILE A 236 -9.59 4.75 4.33
CA ILE A 236 -10.79 5.45 4.81
C ILE A 236 -10.76 6.93 4.41
N GLY A 237 -9.63 7.61 4.61
CA GLY A 237 -9.45 9.00 4.17
C GLY A 237 -9.57 9.16 2.66
N ALA A 238 -9.00 8.23 1.90
CA ALA A 238 -9.09 8.21 0.44
C ALA A 238 -10.52 7.98 -0.06
N LEU A 239 -11.26 7.03 0.53
CA LEU A 239 -12.68 6.82 0.22
C LEU A 239 -13.50 8.08 0.51
N GLY A 240 -13.28 8.70 1.68
CA GLY A 240 -13.94 9.95 2.04
C GLY A 240 -13.67 11.09 1.04
N GLY A 241 -12.40 11.34 0.70
CA GLY A 241 -12.04 12.35 -0.29
C GLY A 241 -12.58 12.04 -1.69
N GLY A 242 -12.56 10.77 -2.09
CA GLY A 242 -12.99 10.33 -3.42
C GLY A 242 -14.51 10.37 -3.60
N ILE A 243 -15.29 10.02 -2.58
CA ILE A 243 -16.76 10.14 -2.61
C ILE A 243 -17.17 11.62 -2.71
N ILE A 244 -16.52 12.51 -1.93
CA ILE A 244 -16.78 13.95 -2.00
C ILE A 244 -16.40 14.54 -3.37
N SER A 245 -15.35 14.02 -4.02
CA SER A 245 -14.94 14.48 -5.36
C SER A 245 -15.97 14.17 -6.45
N VAL A 246 -16.75 13.10 -6.29
CA VAL A 246 -17.69 12.61 -7.32
C VAL A 246 -19.12 13.10 -7.05
N ALA A 247 -19.46 13.39 -5.80
CA ALA A 247 -20.73 13.99 -5.37
C ALA A 247 -20.92 15.43 -5.89
#